data_AF-A0A2D5UHC1-F1
#
_entry.id   AF-A0A2D5UHC1-F1
#
_cell.length_a   1.000
_cell.length_b   1.000
_cell.length_c   1.000
_cell.angle_alpha   90.00
_cell.angle_beta   90.00
_cell.angle_gamma   90.00
#
_symmetry.space_group_name_H-M   'P 1'
#
loop_
_entity.id
_entity.type
_entity.pdbx_description
1 polymer ?
#
loop_
_entity_poly.entity_id
_entity_poly.type
_entity_poly.pdbx_seq_one_letter_code
_entity_poly.pdbx_strand_id
1 'polypeptide(L)'
;MLIKVVDIPQPLTDFIKAIIDTQLKHYASDLYPELEVVDENVFDTSLTRAQQVCATLNLPIHQHFRKIYRTSGDQIYCDYRLSHTAYLLVGINGDVGSKKVARIQMDLINKLLGNN
;
A
#
# COMPACT_ATOMS: atom_id res chain seq x y z
N MET A 1 -23.03 30.46 7.58
CA MET A 1 -22.01 30.27 8.64
C MET A 1 -20.74 29.80 7.97
N LEU A 2 -19.76 30.69 7.76
CA LEU A 2 -18.47 30.33 7.16
C LEU A 2 -17.62 29.68 8.23
N ILE A 3 -17.40 28.36 8.12
CA ILE A 3 -16.45 27.65 8.98
C ILE A 3 -15.06 28.17 8.60
N LYS A 4 -14.38 28.86 9.53
CA LYS A 4 -12.98 29.21 9.36
C LYS A 4 -12.20 27.90 9.27
N VAL A 5 -11.63 27.61 8.11
CA VAL A 5 -10.60 26.58 7.98
C VAL A 5 -9.45 27.05 8.86
N VAL A 6 -9.18 26.31 9.94
CA VAL A 6 -8.02 26.56 10.79
C VAL A 6 -6.82 26.03 10.02
N ASP A 7 -5.99 26.93 9.50
CA ASP A 7 -4.75 26.53 8.86
C ASP A 7 -3.82 25.89 9.89
N ILE A 8 -3.44 24.64 9.64
CA ILE A 8 -2.50 23.90 10.49
C ILE A 8 -1.11 24.53 10.29
N PRO A 9 -0.42 24.97 11.35
CA PRO A 9 0.92 25.53 11.22
C PRO A 9 1.89 24.56 10.53
N GLN A 10 2.76 25.10 9.68
CA GLN A 10 3.71 24.30 8.89
C GLN A 10 4.52 23.29 9.73
N PRO A 11 5.05 23.63 10.93
CA PRO A 11 5.79 22.68 11.75
C PRO A 11 4.95 21.46 12.16
N LEU A 12 3.65 21.65 12.44
CA LEU A 12 2.76 20.56 12.80
C LEU A 12 2.44 19.69 11.57
N THR A 13 2.27 20.30 10.40
CA THR A 13 2.11 19.57 9.13
C THR A 13 3.34 18.70 8.82
N ASP A 14 4.55 19.23 9.02
CA ASP A 14 5.79 18.48 8.78
C ASP A 14 6.00 17.37 9.82
N PHE A 15 5.61 17.61 11.08
CA PHE A 15 5.60 16.58 12.11
C PHE A 15 4.62 15.43 11.77
N ILE A 16 3.40 15.74 11.32
CA ILE A 16 2.42 14.74 10.90
C ILE A 16 2.96 13.93 9.71
N LYS A 17 3.58 14.60 8.72
CA LYS A 17 4.24 13.91 7.59
C LYS A 17 5.34 12.96 8.06
N ALA A 18 6.19 13.41 8.99
CA ALA A 18 7.25 12.58 9.55
C ALA A 18 6.69 11.34 10.26
N ILE A 19 5.61 11.49 11.04
CA ILE A 19 4.91 10.35 11.66
C ILE A 19 4.41 9.37 10.59
N ILE A 20 3.71 9.86 9.57
CA ILE A 20 3.22 9.03 8.46
C ILE A 20 4.38 8.27 7.81
N ASP A 21 5.50 8.94 7.56
CA ASP A 21 6.68 8.34 6.93
C ASP A 21 7.31 7.21 7.76
N THR A 22 7.14 7.24 9.08
CA THR A 22 7.55 6.12 9.95
C THR A 22 6.66 4.87 9.80
N GLN A 23 5.44 5.03 9.29
CA GLN A 23 4.49 3.93 9.09
C GLN A 23 4.62 3.27 7.71
N LEU A 24 5.23 3.95 6.74
CA LEU A 24 5.45 3.45 5.38
C LEU A 24 6.67 2.52 5.31
N LYS A 25 6.58 1.34 5.91
CA LYS A 25 7.73 0.46 6.20
C LYS A 25 8.07 -0.55 5.11
N HIS A 26 7.17 -0.80 4.16
CA HIS A 26 7.35 -1.85 3.14
C HIS A 26 7.60 -1.24 1.77
N TYR A 27 8.45 -1.85 0.94
CA TYR A 27 8.55 -1.49 -0.47
C TYR A 27 7.60 -2.37 -1.31
N ALA A 28 6.97 -1.81 -2.32
CA ALA A 28 6.14 -2.59 -3.24
C ALA A 28 7.00 -3.58 -4.03
N SER A 29 8.22 -3.20 -4.39
CA SER A 29 9.19 -4.11 -5.02
C SER A 29 9.49 -5.38 -4.23
N ASP A 30 9.39 -5.32 -2.90
CA ASP A 30 9.68 -6.48 -2.03
C ASP A 30 8.47 -7.43 -1.99
N LEU A 31 7.25 -6.90 -2.12
CA LEU A 31 6.02 -7.68 -2.19
C LEU A 31 5.85 -8.39 -3.55
N TYR A 32 6.35 -7.81 -4.64
CA TYR A 32 6.26 -8.39 -5.98
C TYR A 32 6.73 -9.87 -6.06
N PRO A 33 7.97 -10.21 -5.65
CA PRO A 33 8.43 -11.59 -5.66
C PRO A 33 7.70 -12.45 -4.60
N GLU A 34 7.27 -11.87 -3.48
CA GLU A 34 6.53 -12.61 -2.45
C GLU A 34 5.18 -13.14 -2.92
N LEU A 35 4.51 -12.42 -3.84
CA LEU A 35 3.23 -12.82 -4.43
C LEU A 35 3.37 -13.85 -5.55
N GLU A 36 4.60 -14.27 -5.89
CA GLU A 36 4.89 -15.22 -6.97
C GLU A 36 4.29 -14.77 -8.32
N VAL A 37 4.19 -13.45 -8.53
CA VAL A 37 3.67 -12.86 -9.77
C VAL A 37 4.81 -12.77 -10.78
N VAL A 38 4.54 -13.22 -12.01
CA VAL A 38 5.55 -13.26 -13.10
C VAL A 38 5.48 -12.01 -13.98
N ASP A 39 4.34 -11.32 -14.00
CA ASP A 39 4.10 -10.13 -14.84
C ASP A 39 3.97 -8.87 -13.98
N GLU A 40 4.85 -7.91 -14.21
CA GLU A 40 4.86 -6.62 -13.53
C GLU A 40 3.54 -5.84 -13.71
N ASN A 41 2.90 -5.94 -14.89
CA ASN A 41 1.62 -5.26 -15.15
C ASN A 41 0.49 -5.80 -14.27
N VAL A 42 0.54 -7.10 -13.97
CA VAL A 42 -0.42 -7.76 -13.09
C VAL A 42 -0.23 -7.24 -11.66
N PHE A 43 1.02 -7.05 -11.22
CA PHE A 43 1.31 -6.48 -9.91
C PHE A 43 0.89 -5.00 -9.80
N ASP A 44 1.15 -4.19 -10.84
CA ASP A 44 0.70 -2.80 -10.89
C ASP A 44 -0.83 -2.67 -10.84
N THR A 45 -1.52 -3.65 -11.43
CA THR A 45 -2.98 -3.75 -11.31
C THR A 45 -3.41 -3.98 -9.86
N SER A 46 -2.70 -4.85 -9.12
CA SER A 46 -2.97 -5.09 -7.69
C SER A 46 -2.68 -3.86 -6.83
N LEU A 47 -1.62 -3.11 -7.14
CA LEU A 47 -1.32 -1.83 -6.49
C LEU A 47 -2.45 -0.81 -6.73
N THR A 48 -2.91 -0.69 -7.97
CA THR A 48 -4.02 0.20 -8.36
C THR A 48 -5.31 -0.18 -7.65
N ARG A 49 -5.65 -1.47 -7.59
CA ARG A 49 -6.83 -1.97 -6.85
C ARG A 49 -6.76 -1.63 -5.36
N ALA A 50 -5.60 -1.80 -4.73
CA ALA A 50 -5.41 -1.45 -3.33
C ALA A 50 -5.59 0.07 -3.08
N GLN A 51 -5.10 0.93 -3.99
CA GLN A 51 -5.33 2.38 -3.93
C GLN A 51 -6.83 2.72 -4.12
N GLN A 52 -7.53 2.02 -5.01
CA GLN A 52 -8.97 2.19 -5.22
C GLN A 52 -9.79 1.83 -3.98
N VAL A 53 -9.38 0.83 -3.19
CA VAL A 53 -10.01 0.53 -1.89
C VAL A 53 -9.90 1.73 -0.95
N CYS A 54 -8.70 2.32 -0.82
CA CYS A 54 -8.52 3.53 0.00
C CYS A 54 -9.37 4.69 -0.53
N ALA A 55 -9.37 4.93 -1.84
CA ALA A 55 -10.16 6.01 -2.46
C ALA A 55 -11.66 5.84 -2.18
N THR A 56 -12.19 4.63 -2.38
CA THR A 56 -13.60 4.31 -2.14
C THR A 56 -14.01 4.53 -0.69
N LEU A 57 -13.12 4.25 0.25
CA LEU A 57 -13.35 4.42 1.69
C LEU A 57 -13.01 5.84 2.20
N ASN A 58 -12.64 6.77 1.30
CA ASN A 58 -12.14 8.11 1.65
C ASN A 58 -10.93 8.07 2.61
N LEU A 59 -10.12 7.01 2.53
CA LEU A 59 -8.86 6.93 3.27
C LEU A 59 -7.78 7.76 2.56
N PRO A 60 -6.98 8.55 3.29
CA PRO A 60 -5.94 9.38 2.71
C PRO A 60 -4.83 8.53 2.08
N ILE A 61 -4.82 8.42 0.75
CA ILE A 61 -3.88 7.57 -0.01
C ILE A 61 -2.43 7.84 0.37
N HIS A 62 -2.05 9.10 0.58
CA HIS A 62 -0.68 9.50 0.94
C HIS A 62 -0.19 8.95 2.29
N GLN A 63 -1.09 8.48 3.16
CA GLN A 63 -0.74 7.80 4.42
C GLN A 63 -0.45 6.31 4.24
N HIS A 64 -0.76 5.77 3.07
CA HIS A 64 -0.74 4.35 2.76
C HIS A 64 0.21 4.02 1.60
N PHE A 65 0.30 4.90 0.61
CA PHE A 65 1.10 4.75 -0.59
C PHE A 65 1.90 6.02 -0.82
N ARG A 66 3.23 5.91 -0.86
CA ARG A 66 4.11 6.99 -1.30
C ARG A 66 4.98 6.52 -2.44
N LYS A 67 4.79 7.14 -3.61
CA LYS A 67 5.68 6.96 -4.76
C LYS A 67 7.08 7.46 -4.40
N ILE A 68 8.09 6.67 -4.72
CA ILE A 68 9.50 7.00 -4.56
C ILE A 68 10.26 6.60 -5.82
N TYR A 69 11.48 7.13 -5.95
CA TYR A 69 12.42 6.72 -6.99
C TYR A 69 13.62 6.08 -6.31
N ARG A 70 14.02 4.91 -6.78
CA ARG A 70 15.14 4.14 -6.26
C ARG A 70 16.18 3.96 -7.36
N THR A 71 17.42 3.77 -6.94
CA THR A 71 18.55 3.49 -7.82
C THR A 71 19.03 2.07 -7.60
N SER A 72 19.23 1.32 -8.68
CA SER A 72 19.92 0.03 -8.67
C SER A 72 20.94 0.03 -9.81
N GLY A 73 22.23 0.03 -9.46
CA GLY A 73 23.30 0.34 -10.42
C GLY A 73 23.08 1.70 -11.07
N ASP A 74 23.11 1.74 -12.41
CA ASP A 74 22.92 2.95 -13.21
C ASP A 74 21.45 3.21 -13.59
N GLN A 75 20.51 2.43 -13.06
CA GLN A 75 19.08 2.56 -13.37
C GLN A 75 18.33 3.25 -12.23
N ILE A 76 17.49 4.22 -12.60
CA ILE A 76 16.46 4.80 -11.72
C ILE A 76 15.15 4.12 -12.04
N TYR A 77 14.49 3.55 -11.03
CA TYR A 77 13.19 2.93 -11.18
C TYR A 77 12.19 3.51 -10.17
N CYS A 78 10.91 3.41 -10.54
CA CYS A 78 9.80 3.83 -9.70
C CYS A 78 9.43 2.71 -8.73
N ASP A 79 9.15 3.06 -7.48
CA ASP A 79 8.68 2.12 -6.46
C ASP A 79 7.68 2.84 -5.54
N TYR A 80 7.04 2.11 -4.63
CA TYR A 80 6.16 2.66 -3.61
C TYR A 80 6.60 2.21 -2.23
N ARG A 81 6.66 3.15 -1.27
CA ARG A 81 6.62 2.81 0.15
C ARG A 81 5.17 2.64 0.58
N LEU A 82 4.91 1.55 1.27
CA LEU A 82 3.59 1.09 1.67
C LEU A 82 3.48 1.07 3.20
N SER A 83 2.33 1.51 3.72
CA SER A 83 1.96 1.17 5.09
C SER A 83 1.67 -0.33 5.19
N HIS A 84 1.62 -0.88 6.41
CA HIS A 84 1.26 -2.29 6.57
C HIS A 84 -0.15 -2.61 6.04
N THR A 85 -1.11 -1.71 6.23
CA THR A 85 -2.45 -1.84 5.64
C THR A 85 -2.39 -1.89 4.11
N ALA A 86 -1.64 -0.97 3.48
CA ALA A 86 -1.48 -0.95 2.03
C ALA A 86 -0.85 -2.24 1.51
N TYR A 87 0.20 -2.73 2.18
CA TYR A 87 0.85 -3.99 1.87
C TYR A 87 -0.13 -5.17 1.84
N LEU A 88 -0.95 -5.30 2.89
CA LEU A 88 -1.95 -6.35 2.97
C LEU A 88 -3.03 -6.19 1.90
N LEU A 89 -3.49 -4.97 1.63
CA LEU A 89 -4.46 -4.71 0.58
C LEU A 89 -3.93 -5.09 -0.80
N VAL A 90 -2.65 -4.81 -1.11
CA VAL A 90 -2.03 -5.26 -2.36
C VAL A 90 -2.00 -6.78 -2.44
N GLY A 91 -1.60 -7.46 -1.37
CA GLY A 91 -1.57 -8.92 -1.33
C GLY A 91 -2.95 -9.57 -1.48
N ILE A 92 -3.99 -9.00 -0.86
CA ILE A 92 -5.37 -9.49 -0.98
C ILE A 92 -5.95 -9.24 -2.37
N ASN A 93 -5.63 -8.10 -2.99
CA ASN A 93 -6.07 -7.72 -4.34
C ASN A 93 -5.10 -8.17 -5.45
N GLY A 94 -4.18 -9.08 -5.09
CA GLY A 94 -3.25 -9.77 -5.98
C GLY A 94 -3.94 -10.50 -7.13
N ASP A 95 -3.15 -11.06 -8.04
CA ASP A 95 -3.70 -12.00 -9.03
C ASP A 95 -4.23 -13.26 -8.34
N VAL A 96 -5.53 -13.52 -8.49
CA VAL A 96 -6.18 -14.72 -7.94
C VAL A 96 -5.70 -16.01 -8.60
N GLY A 97 -5.05 -15.93 -9.77
CA GLY A 97 -4.33 -17.05 -10.37
C GLY A 97 -3.07 -17.46 -9.59
N SER A 98 -2.50 -16.57 -8.77
CA SER A 98 -1.38 -16.88 -7.89
C SER A 98 -1.84 -17.72 -6.68
N LYS A 99 -1.19 -18.87 -6.48
CA LYS A 99 -1.42 -19.72 -5.30
C LYS A 99 -1.16 -18.97 -3.99
N LYS A 100 -0.18 -18.06 -3.99
CA LYS A 100 0.15 -17.24 -2.82
C LYS A 100 -1.01 -16.32 -2.46
N VAL A 101 -1.56 -15.60 -3.45
CA VAL A 101 -2.69 -14.69 -3.25
C VAL A 101 -3.92 -15.45 -2.78
N ALA A 102 -4.23 -16.58 -3.41
CA ALA A 102 -5.34 -17.44 -2.99
C ALA A 102 -5.18 -17.91 -1.52
N ARG A 103 -3.95 -18.27 -1.11
CA ARG A 103 -3.65 -18.60 0.29
C ARG A 103 -3.85 -17.41 1.23
N ILE A 104 -3.35 -16.22 0.89
CA ILE A 104 -3.57 -15.00 1.69
C ILE A 104 -5.06 -14.75 1.91
N GLN A 105 -5.88 -14.88 0.86
CA GLN A 105 -7.33 -14.69 0.95
C GLN A 105 -7.99 -15.74 1.85
N MET A 106 -7.61 -17.02 1.71
CA MET A 106 -8.15 -18.10 2.55
C MET A 106 -7.69 -17.98 4.01
N ASP A 107 -6.45 -17.61 4.27
CA ASP A 107 -5.93 -17.40 5.63
C ASP A 107 -6.69 -16.25 6.31
N LEU A 108 -7.00 -15.17 5.58
CA LEU A 108 -7.83 -14.08 6.08
C LEU A 108 -9.25 -14.57 6.43
N ILE A 109 -9.88 -15.35 5.55
CA ILE A 109 -11.21 -15.93 5.80
C ILE A 109 -11.19 -16.83 7.04
N ASN A 110 -10.23 -17.74 7.14
CA ASN A 110 -10.08 -18.64 8.28
C ASN A 110 -9.93 -17.87 9.60
N LYS A 111 -9.12 -16.81 9.59
CA LYS A 111 -8.93 -15.93 10.74
C LYS A 111 -10.20 -15.17 11.13
N LEU A 112 -11.01 -14.73 10.15
CA LEU A 112 -12.30 -14.10 10.40
C LEU A 112 -13.35 -15.08 10.96
N LEU A 113 -13.27 -16.35 10.56
CA LEU A 113 -14.16 -17.42 11.04
C LEU A 113 -13.72 -18.02 12.38
N GLY A 114 -12.52 -17.69 12.88
CA GLY A 114 -11.96 -18.25 14.11
C GLY A 114 -11.44 -19.69 13.94
N ASN A 115 -11.23 -20.14 12.70
CA ASN A 115 -10.65 -21.44 12.40
C ASN A 115 -9.12 -21.29 12.47
N ASN A 116 -8.53 -21.45 13.67
CA ASN A 116 -7.07 -21.49 13.85
C ASN A 116 -6.55 -22.92 13.77
#